data_AF-A0AB39R526-F1
#
_entry.id   AF-A0AB39R526-F1
#
_cell.length_a   1.000
_cell.length_b   1.000
_cell.length_c   1.000
_cell.angle_alpha   90.00
_cell.angle_beta   90.00
_cell.angle_gamma   90.00
#
_symmetry.space_group_name_H-M   'P 1'
#
loop_
_entity.id
_entity.type
_entity.pdbx_description
1 polymer ?
#
loop_
_entity_poly.entity_id
_entity_poly.type
_entity_poly.pdbx_seq_one_letter_code
_entity_poly.pdbx_strand_id
1 'polypeptide(L)'
;MRQFAETLIGPIRETVLECAGNGDRADLSSLTDPEALFSAFVESARRWRGDRRLEVHAVRIPWEFQVTGLWLERECSDAVIVERHTDPIHRSQILGHELWHIHQGDGFTAEQLAVGSCQFLGPESAPDVQTAAARSRFDKDPEREAETFGILVGQQLRSLMEWDVITGETARNIAAALNYQGRRR
;
A
#
# COMPACT_ATOMS: atom_id res chain seq x y z
N MET A 1 -12.52 -9.70 0.34
CA MET A 1 -11.86 -8.60 1.09
C MET A 1 -11.04 -9.07 2.30
N ARG A 2 -11.62 -9.48 3.44
CA ARG A 2 -10.83 -9.77 4.67
C ARG A 2 -9.74 -10.82 4.47
N GLN A 3 -10.05 -11.93 3.79
CA GLN A 3 -9.05 -12.97 3.50
C GLN A 3 -7.86 -12.41 2.70
N PHE A 4 -8.14 -11.59 1.68
CA PHE A 4 -7.09 -10.98 0.88
C PHE A 4 -6.27 -9.95 1.67
N ALA A 5 -6.92 -9.15 2.52
CA ALA A 5 -6.23 -8.26 3.45
C ALA A 5 -5.30 -9.05 4.40
N GLU A 6 -5.75 -10.19 4.93
CA GLU A 6 -4.89 -11.07 5.74
C GLU A 6 -3.74 -11.67 4.95
N THR A 7 -3.93 -12.03 3.68
CA THR A 7 -2.83 -12.48 2.82
C THR A 7 -1.74 -11.42 2.65
N LEU A 8 -2.13 -10.15 2.51
CA LEU A 8 -1.18 -9.05 2.33
C LEU A 8 -0.59 -8.53 3.65
N ILE A 9 -1.37 -8.43 4.71
CA ILE A 9 -0.97 -7.75 5.95
C ILE A 9 -0.55 -8.74 7.03
N GLY A 10 -1.01 -9.99 6.98
CA GLY A 10 -0.67 -11.05 7.92
C GLY A 10 0.84 -11.21 8.13
N PRO A 11 1.65 -11.33 7.05
CA PRO A 11 3.11 -11.46 7.19
C PRO A 11 3.76 -10.26 7.90
N ILE A 12 3.26 -9.04 7.65
CA ILE A 12 3.78 -7.82 8.28
C ILE A 12 3.44 -7.83 9.77
N ARG A 13 2.21 -8.19 10.11
CA ARG A 13 1.73 -8.30 11.49
C ARG A 13 2.54 -9.33 12.27
N GLU A 14 2.81 -10.49 11.69
CA GLU A 14 3.64 -11.53 12.29
C GLU A 14 5.05 -11.02 12.59
N THR A 15 5.71 -10.39 11.62
CA THR A 15 7.04 -9.78 11.83
C THR A 15 7.04 -8.73 12.95
N VAL A 16 6.03 -7.86 13.00
CA VAL A 16 5.90 -6.85 14.07
C VAL A 16 5.74 -7.52 15.44
N LEU A 17 4.91 -8.57 15.54
CA LEU A 17 4.68 -9.30 16.79
C LEU A 17 5.93 -10.06 17.25
N GLU A 18 6.68 -10.66 16.33
CA GLU A 18 7.95 -11.34 16.61
C GLU A 18 9.00 -10.37 17.16
N CYS A 19 9.19 -9.22 16.51
CA CYS A 19 10.12 -8.18 16.99
C CYS A 19 9.74 -7.65 18.36
N ALA A 20 8.44 -7.49 18.63
CA ALA A 20 7.95 -7.10 19.95
C ALA A 20 8.23 -8.17 21.03
N GLY A 21 8.12 -9.46 20.68
CA GLY A 21 8.42 -10.58 21.58
C GLY A 21 9.91 -10.74 21.90
N ASN A 22 10.79 -10.40 20.96
CA ASN A 22 12.25 -10.50 21.11
C ASN A 22 12.86 -9.37 21.96
N GLY A 23 12.09 -8.34 22.29
CA GLY A 23 12.53 -7.22 23.13
C GLY A 23 13.49 -6.24 22.43
N ASP A 24 13.73 -6.39 21.12
CA ASP A 24 14.53 -5.44 20.34
C ASP A 24 13.65 -4.27 19.88
N ARG A 25 13.63 -3.24 20.71
CA ARG A 25 12.79 -2.05 20.53
C ARG A 25 13.25 -1.17 19.37
N ALA A 26 14.54 -1.17 19.05
CA ALA A 26 15.06 -0.38 17.93
C ALA A 26 14.53 -0.95 16.60
N ASP A 27 14.52 -2.28 16.50
CA ASP A 27 13.93 -2.99 15.36
C ASP A 27 12.42 -2.75 15.28
N LEU A 28 11.68 -2.83 16.40
CA LEU A 28 10.22 -2.61 16.39
C LEU A 28 9.81 -1.19 15.98
N SER A 29 10.47 -0.16 16.53
CA SER A 29 10.18 1.22 16.16
C SER A 29 10.59 1.52 14.70
N SER A 30 11.63 0.85 14.19
CA SER A 30 11.98 0.95 12.77
C SER A 30 10.94 0.27 11.86
N LEU A 31 10.34 -0.83 12.31
CA LEU A 31 9.35 -1.61 11.55
C LEU A 31 7.94 -1.01 11.60
N THR A 32 7.64 -0.20 12.60
CA THR A 32 6.37 0.52 12.74
C THR A 32 6.44 1.97 12.27
N ASP A 33 7.59 2.40 11.76
CA ASP A 33 7.72 3.63 10.99
C ASP A 33 6.80 3.59 9.74
N PRO A 34 6.10 4.69 9.41
CA PRO A 34 5.20 4.73 8.26
C PRO A 34 5.83 4.34 6.92
N GLU A 35 7.06 4.73 6.65
CA GLU A 35 7.72 4.37 5.39
C GLU A 35 8.17 2.90 5.38
N ALA A 36 8.60 2.40 6.54
CA ALA A 36 8.94 0.99 6.69
C ALA A 36 7.71 0.09 6.52
N LEU A 37 6.55 0.46 7.08
CA LEU A 37 5.30 -0.27 6.89
C LEU A 37 4.81 -0.22 5.44
N PHE A 38 4.92 0.92 4.77
CA PHE A 38 4.63 1.00 3.34
C PHE A 38 5.56 0.09 2.53
N SER A 39 6.86 0.09 2.82
CA SER A 39 7.85 -0.77 2.16
C SER A 39 7.57 -2.26 2.41
N ALA A 40 7.24 -2.63 3.65
CA ALA A 40 6.85 -4.01 4.01
C ALA A 40 5.57 -4.44 3.29
N PHE A 41 4.61 -3.51 3.12
CA PHE A 41 3.39 -3.76 2.36
C PHE A 41 3.66 -3.99 0.86
N VAL A 42 4.55 -3.20 0.25
CA VAL A 42 5.02 -3.43 -1.13
C VAL A 42 5.66 -4.81 -1.27
N GLU A 43 6.53 -5.20 -0.35
CA GLU A 43 7.18 -6.52 -0.39
C GLU A 43 6.18 -7.67 -0.20
N SER A 44 5.22 -7.51 0.69
CA SER A 44 4.16 -8.51 0.88
C SER A 44 3.28 -8.64 -0.38
N ALA A 45 2.94 -7.53 -1.01
CA ALA A 45 2.20 -7.51 -2.28
C ALA A 45 2.97 -8.20 -3.42
N ARG A 46 4.30 -7.99 -3.50
CA ARG A 46 5.17 -8.70 -4.44
C ARG A 46 5.15 -10.21 -4.21
N ARG A 47 5.24 -10.66 -2.95
CA ARG A 47 5.16 -12.08 -2.60
C ARG A 47 3.80 -12.69 -2.96
N TRP A 48 2.71 -11.97 -2.68
CA TRP A 48 1.37 -12.40 -3.09
C TRP A 48 1.25 -12.56 -4.60
N ARG A 49 1.82 -11.64 -5.38
CA ARG A 49 1.75 -11.70 -6.85
C ARG A 49 2.53 -12.90 -7.42
N GLY A 50 3.56 -13.37 -6.72
CA GLY A 50 4.27 -14.60 -7.03
C GLY A 50 5.11 -14.48 -8.31
N ASP A 51 4.84 -15.34 -9.28
CA ASP A 51 5.65 -15.46 -10.51
C ASP A 51 5.53 -14.24 -11.44
N ARG A 52 4.46 -13.46 -11.29
CA ARG A 52 4.27 -12.23 -12.06
C ARG A 52 4.88 -11.04 -11.32
N ARG A 53 5.75 -10.30 -12.00
CA ARG A 53 6.48 -9.20 -11.37
C ARG A 53 5.54 -8.03 -11.04
N LEU A 54 5.55 -7.56 -9.79
CA LEU A 54 4.85 -6.36 -9.35
C LEU A 54 5.84 -5.21 -9.09
N GLU A 55 5.72 -4.14 -9.86
CA GLU A 55 6.50 -2.93 -9.70
C GLU A 55 5.64 -1.83 -9.08
N VAL A 56 6.08 -1.26 -7.96
CA VAL A 56 5.38 -0.15 -7.29
C VAL A 56 6.24 1.10 -7.41
N HIS A 57 5.67 2.16 -7.98
CA HIS A 57 6.35 3.41 -8.28
C HIS A 57 5.67 4.57 -7.56
N ALA A 58 6.34 5.15 -6.57
CA ALA A 58 5.91 6.39 -5.94
C ALA A 58 6.40 7.59 -6.77
N VAL A 59 5.53 8.20 -7.57
CA VAL A 59 5.87 9.34 -8.44
C VAL A 59 4.93 10.51 -8.21
N ARG A 60 5.33 11.72 -8.64
CA ARG A 60 4.43 12.87 -8.65
C ARG A 60 3.49 12.71 -9.84
N ILE A 61 2.20 12.56 -9.57
CA ILE A 61 1.16 12.53 -10.58
C ILE A 61 0.71 13.98 -10.82
N PRO A 62 0.77 14.47 -12.06
CA PRO A 62 0.23 15.78 -12.40
C PRO A 62 -1.27 15.86 -12.04
N TRP A 63 -1.69 16.97 -11.46
CA TRP A 63 -3.05 17.17 -10.94
C TRP A 63 -4.12 17.09 -12.04
N GLU A 64 -3.72 17.32 -13.29
CA GLU A 64 -4.54 17.23 -14.50
C GLU A 64 -5.13 15.82 -14.70
N PHE A 65 -4.48 14.78 -14.16
CA PHE A 65 -4.96 13.40 -14.28
C PHE A 65 -6.06 13.04 -13.28
N GLN A 66 -6.27 13.85 -12.23
CA GLN A 66 -7.31 13.65 -11.21
C GLN A 66 -7.31 12.25 -10.54
N VAL A 67 -6.19 11.54 -10.58
CA VAL A 67 -5.99 10.25 -9.94
C VAL A 67 -4.82 10.31 -8.98
N THR A 68 -4.88 9.50 -7.92
CA THR A 68 -3.81 9.34 -6.93
C THR A 68 -3.06 8.03 -7.08
N GLY A 69 -3.61 7.09 -7.86
CA GLY A 69 -3.03 5.79 -8.17
C GLY A 69 -3.36 5.36 -9.60
N LEU A 70 -2.59 4.42 -10.12
CA LEU A 70 -2.85 3.79 -11.41
C LEU A 70 -2.15 2.43 -11.50
N TRP A 71 -2.90 1.38 -11.79
CA TRP A 71 -2.35 0.12 -12.27
C TRP A 71 -2.26 0.06 -13.81
N LEU A 72 -1.12 -0.39 -14.31
CA LEU A 72 -0.83 -0.68 -15.70
C LEU A 72 -0.46 -2.15 -15.85
N GLU A 73 -1.28 -2.89 -16.59
CA GLU A 73 -0.98 -4.25 -17.00
C GLU A 73 0.08 -4.26 -18.12
N ARG A 74 1.17 -5.02 -17.97
CA ARG A 74 2.20 -5.24 -19.00
C ARG A 74 2.35 -6.74 -19.27
N GLU A 75 2.94 -7.08 -20.42
CA GLU A 75 3.08 -8.46 -20.88
C GLU A 75 3.69 -9.43 -19.84
N CYS A 76 4.64 -8.95 -19.03
CA CYS A 76 5.34 -9.79 -18.04
C CYS A 76 5.30 -9.23 -16.60
N SER A 77 4.57 -8.13 -16.37
CA SER A 77 4.58 -7.45 -15.09
C SER A 77 3.36 -6.55 -14.88
N ASP A 78 3.06 -6.24 -13.64
CA ASP A 78 2.10 -5.21 -13.27
C ASP A 78 2.85 -4.02 -12.70
N ALA A 79 2.59 -2.83 -13.23
CA ALA A 79 3.15 -1.60 -12.70
C ALA A 79 2.05 -0.81 -11.98
N VAL A 80 2.23 -0.55 -10.69
CA VAL A 80 1.34 0.27 -9.87
C VAL A 80 2.03 1.58 -9.56
N ILE A 81 1.40 2.68 -9.93
CA ILE A 81 1.83 4.03 -9.65
C ILE A 81 1.03 4.54 -8.45
N VAL A 82 1.70 5.17 -7.49
CA VAL A 82 1.08 5.84 -6.35
C VAL A 82 1.61 7.28 -6.23
N GLU A 83 0.77 8.21 -5.80
CA GLU A 83 1.18 9.61 -5.59
C GLU A 83 2.19 9.71 -4.44
N ARG A 84 3.42 10.13 -4.77
CA ARG A 84 4.53 10.25 -3.80
C ARG A 84 4.31 11.24 -2.67
N HIS A 85 3.52 12.31 -2.89
CA HIS A 85 3.34 13.38 -1.92
C HIS A 85 2.23 13.07 -0.90
N THR A 86 1.64 11.89 -0.96
CA THR A 86 0.71 11.42 0.07
C THR A 86 1.46 10.77 1.24
N ASP A 87 0.89 10.93 2.43
CA ASP A 87 1.35 10.25 3.65
C ASP A 87 1.47 8.72 3.40
N PRO A 88 2.44 8.01 4.00
CA PRO A 88 2.66 6.58 3.71
C PRO A 88 1.43 5.70 3.98
N ILE A 89 0.58 6.01 4.97
CA ILE A 89 -0.68 5.26 5.16
C ILE A 89 -1.62 5.50 3.98
N HIS A 90 -1.71 6.74 3.50
CA HIS A 90 -2.53 7.05 2.33
C HIS A 90 -1.96 6.39 1.06
N ARG A 91 -0.62 6.33 0.89
CA ARG A 91 -0.01 5.52 -0.19
C ARG A 91 -0.36 4.04 -0.09
N SER A 92 -0.41 3.47 1.11
CA SER A 92 -0.87 2.09 1.31
C SER A 92 -2.34 1.91 0.95
N GLN A 93 -3.20 2.90 1.21
CA GLN A 93 -4.61 2.86 0.79
C GLN A 93 -4.74 2.88 -0.72
N ILE A 94 -3.99 3.77 -1.40
CA ILE A 94 -3.94 3.85 -2.86
C ILE A 94 -3.43 2.52 -3.43
N LEU A 95 -2.29 2.01 -2.95
CA LEU A 95 -1.77 0.72 -3.39
C LEU A 95 -2.76 -0.42 -3.12
N GLY A 96 -3.41 -0.44 -1.98
CA GLY A 96 -4.45 -1.42 -1.65
C GLY A 96 -5.60 -1.39 -2.65
N HIS A 97 -6.08 -0.20 -3.02
CA HIS A 97 -7.10 -0.02 -4.05
C HIS A 97 -6.65 -0.62 -5.40
N GLU A 98 -5.46 -0.30 -5.87
CA GLU A 98 -4.93 -0.84 -7.13
C GLU A 98 -4.73 -2.37 -7.08
N LEU A 99 -4.29 -2.90 -5.93
CA LEU A 99 -4.15 -4.34 -5.73
C LEU A 99 -5.49 -5.08 -5.70
N TRP A 100 -6.57 -4.40 -5.29
CA TRP A 100 -7.92 -4.96 -5.37
C TRP A 100 -8.33 -5.19 -6.82
N HIS A 101 -8.08 -4.22 -7.71
CA HIS A 101 -8.31 -4.38 -9.14
C HIS A 101 -7.50 -5.54 -9.74
N ILE A 102 -6.22 -5.67 -9.36
CA ILE A 102 -5.37 -6.80 -9.76
C ILE A 102 -5.94 -8.14 -9.25
N HIS A 103 -6.45 -8.18 -8.02
CA HIS A 103 -6.97 -9.39 -7.39
C HIS A 103 -8.27 -9.88 -8.05
N GLN A 104 -9.16 -8.96 -8.42
CA GLN A 104 -10.41 -9.29 -9.10
C GLN A 104 -10.18 -9.75 -10.54
N GLY A 105 -8.97 -9.54 -11.10
CA GLY A 105 -8.67 -9.83 -12.50
C GLY A 105 -9.31 -8.84 -13.47
N ASP A 106 -9.87 -7.74 -12.95
CA ASP A 106 -10.50 -6.66 -13.72
C ASP A 106 -9.44 -5.67 -14.22
N GLY A 107 -8.42 -6.20 -14.89
CA GLY A 107 -7.39 -5.42 -15.55
C GLY A 107 -7.84 -4.83 -16.87
N PHE A 108 -7.48 -3.57 -17.10
CA PHE A 108 -7.56 -2.99 -18.43
C PHE A 108 -6.46 -3.62 -19.31
N THR A 109 -6.86 -4.37 -20.34
CA THR A 109 -5.89 -4.89 -21.30
C THR A 109 -5.33 -3.78 -22.18
N ALA A 110 -4.10 -3.95 -22.69
CA ALA A 110 -3.50 -3.01 -23.64
C ALA A 110 -4.38 -2.77 -24.88
N GLU A 111 -5.18 -3.77 -25.29
CA GLU A 111 -6.16 -3.66 -26.38
C GLU A 111 -7.38 -2.81 -26.01
N GLN A 112 -7.83 -2.83 -24.75
CA GLN A 112 -8.88 -1.93 -24.27
C GLN A 112 -8.41 -0.47 -24.18
N LEU A 113 -7.11 -0.23 -23.97
CA LEU A 113 -6.49 1.09 -24.11
C LEU A 113 -6.36 1.50 -25.60
N ALA A 114 -6.00 0.55 -26.49
CA ALA A 114 -5.82 0.79 -27.93
C ALA A 114 -7.13 1.12 -28.69
N VAL A 115 -8.27 0.56 -28.30
CA VAL A 115 -9.58 0.89 -28.92
C VAL A 115 -9.99 2.35 -28.67
N GLY A 116 -9.49 2.97 -27.60
CA GLY A 116 -9.60 4.43 -27.38
C GLY A 116 -8.58 5.26 -28.17
N SER A 117 -7.45 4.65 -28.55
CA SER A 117 -6.34 5.32 -29.25
C SER A 117 -6.53 5.44 -30.77
N CYS A 118 -7.43 4.65 -31.37
CA CYS A 118 -7.66 4.66 -32.82
C CYS A 118 -8.29 5.95 -33.37
N GLN A 119 -8.62 6.94 -32.54
CA GLN A 119 -9.08 8.26 -33.00
C GLN A 119 -8.00 9.34 -33.04
N PHE A 120 -6.74 9.08 -32.65
CA PHE A 120 -5.74 10.15 -32.59
C PHE A 120 -4.33 9.67 -32.95
N LEU A 121 -4.14 9.22 -34.20
CA LEU A 121 -2.80 8.98 -34.73
C LEU A 121 -2.10 10.32 -35.03
N GLY A 122 -1.12 10.66 -34.19
CA GLY A 122 -0.04 11.61 -34.45
C GLY A 122 1.20 11.18 -33.66
N PRO A 123 2.41 11.17 -34.26
CA PRO A 123 3.61 10.67 -33.60
C PRO A 123 4.07 11.67 -32.53
N GLU A 124 4.67 11.18 -31.45
CA GLU A 124 5.19 11.92 -30.28
C GLU A 124 4.31 11.98 -29.02
N SER A 125 3.24 11.19 -28.93
CA SER A 125 2.38 11.16 -27.73
C SER A 125 2.89 10.19 -26.65
N ALA A 126 3.16 10.74 -25.46
CA ALA A 126 3.25 9.99 -24.21
C ALA A 126 2.00 9.10 -24.03
N PRO A 127 2.12 7.87 -23.51
CA PRO A 127 0.98 6.98 -23.40
C PRO A 127 -0.08 7.58 -22.48
N ASP A 128 -1.32 7.51 -22.95
CA ASP A 128 -2.47 8.28 -22.53
C ASP A 128 -3.02 7.83 -21.16
N VAL A 129 -2.49 8.45 -20.11
CA VAL A 129 -2.91 8.27 -18.71
C VAL A 129 -4.36 8.76 -18.49
N GLN A 130 -4.86 9.70 -19.31
CA GLN A 130 -6.22 10.26 -19.16
C GLN A 130 -7.31 9.27 -19.55
N THR A 131 -7.11 8.48 -20.60
CA THR A 131 -8.11 7.49 -21.04
C THR A 131 -8.22 6.30 -20.07
N ALA A 132 -7.11 5.89 -19.43
CA ALA A 132 -7.12 4.88 -18.37
C ALA A 132 -7.85 5.38 -17.11
N ALA A 133 -7.53 6.60 -16.67
CA ALA A 133 -8.19 7.26 -15.53
C ALA A 133 -9.69 7.49 -15.77
N ALA A 134 -10.10 7.83 -17.00
CA ALA A 134 -11.50 8.06 -17.32
C ALA A 134 -12.36 6.79 -17.21
N ARG A 135 -11.82 5.60 -17.48
CA ARG A 135 -12.58 4.34 -17.54
C ARG A 135 -12.78 3.63 -16.21
N SER A 136 -11.85 3.77 -15.26
CA SER A 136 -12.04 3.35 -13.85
C SER A 136 -13.37 3.89 -13.30
N ARG A 137 -13.74 5.12 -13.64
CA ARG A 137 -14.93 5.79 -13.14
C ARG A 137 -16.30 5.18 -13.54
N PHE A 138 -16.35 4.18 -14.43
CA PHE A 138 -17.60 3.77 -15.09
C PHE A 138 -18.36 2.59 -14.46
N ASP A 139 -17.74 1.79 -13.58
CA ASP A 139 -18.46 0.76 -12.81
C ASP A 139 -18.43 1.08 -11.30
N LYS A 140 -19.58 1.47 -10.75
CA LYS A 140 -19.66 2.01 -9.39
C LYS A 140 -19.41 0.96 -8.33
N ASP A 141 -19.76 -0.29 -8.58
CA ASP A 141 -19.64 -1.35 -7.57
C ASP A 141 -18.18 -1.85 -7.43
N PRO A 142 -17.45 -2.18 -8.51
CA PRO A 142 -16.03 -2.53 -8.43
C PRO A 142 -15.16 -1.42 -7.83
N GLU A 143 -15.39 -0.16 -8.20
CA GLU A 143 -14.67 0.99 -7.65
C GLU A 143 -14.96 1.20 -6.16
N ARG A 144 -16.23 1.01 -5.74
CA ARG A 144 -16.61 1.07 -4.32
C ARG A 144 -15.93 -0.03 -3.52
N GLU A 145 -15.82 -1.23 -4.09
CA GLU A 145 -15.13 -2.33 -3.45
C GLU A 145 -13.64 -2.05 -3.31
N ALA A 146 -12.99 -1.55 -4.36
CA ALA A 146 -11.58 -1.16 -4.35
C ALA A 146 -11.32 -0.04 -3.32
N GLU A 147 -12.16 1.00 -3.28
CA GLU A 147 -12.11 2.06 -2.27
C GLU A 147 -12.24 1.50 -0.85
N THR A 148 -13.23 0.62 -0.63
CA THR A 148 -13.47 0.00 0.68
C THR A 148 -12.26 -0.85 1.11
N PHE A 149 -11.67 -1.59 0.19
CA PHE A 149 -10.49 -2.40 0.46
C PHE A 149 -9.26 -1.54 0.76
N GLY A 150 -9.03 -0.47 0.00
CA GLY A 150 -7.96 0.49 0.28
C GLY A 150 -8.07 1.09 1.69
N ILE A 151 -9.28 1.53 2.08
CA ILE A 151 -9.55 2.04 3.43
C ILE A 151 -9.23 0.99 4.51
N LEU A 152 -9.66 -0.27 4.31
CA LEU A 152 -9.40 -1.37 5.23
C LEU A 152 -7.88 -1.60 5.42
N VAL A 153 -7.11 -1.60 4.32
CA VAL A 153 -5.65 -1.74 4.37
C VAL A 153 -5.02 -0.62 5.21
N GLY A 154 -5.39 0.64 4.93
CA GLY A 154 -4.86 1.78 5.69
C GLY A 154 -5.21 1.72 7.17
N GLN A 155 -6.43 1.28 7.52
CA GLN A 155 -6.85 1.12 8.92
C GLN A 155 -6.02 0.04 9.64
N GLN A 156 -5.79 -1.11 8.99
CA GLN A 156 -5.00 -2.18 9.59
C GLN A 156 -3.54 -1.79 9.79
N LEU A 157 -2.90 -1.16 8.80
CA LEU A 157 -1.51 -0.71 8.92
C LEU A 157 -1.36 0.39 9.99
N ARG A 158 -2.32 1.32 10.08
CA ARG A 158 -2.35 2.31 11.16
C ARG A 158 -2.45 1.65 12.54
N SER A 159 -3.29 0.62 12.68
CA SER A 159 -3.41 -0.10 13.95
C SER A 159 -2.09 -0.76 14.38
N LEU A 160 -1.25 -1.21 13.44
CA LEU A 160 0.09 -1.72 13.76
C LEU A 160 1.02 -0.62 14.31
N MET A 161 0.94 0.60 13.77
CA MET A 161 1.69 1.76 14.28
C MET A 161 1.27 2.12 15.70
N GLU A 162 -0.04 2.22 15.93
CA GLU A 162 -0.60 2.59 17.23
C GLU A 162 -0.26 1.56 18.32
N TRP A 163 -0.16 0.28 17.94
CA TRP A 163 0.21 -0.79 18.87
C TRP A 163 1.66 -0.67 19.38
N ASP A 164 2.63 -0.25 18.55
CA ASP A 164 4.00 0.06 19.01
C ASP A 164 4.01 1.25 19.97
N VAL A 165 3.24 2.30 19.68
CA VAL A 165 3.19 3.49 20.55
C VAL A 165 2.75 3.10 21.98
N ILE A 166 1.71 2.28 22.10
CA ILE A 166 1.17 1.84 23.40
C ILE A 166 2.15 0.92 24.14
N THR A 167 2.69 -0.09 23.44
CA THR A 167 3.64 -1.05 24.05
C THR A 167 4.96 -0.36 24.43
N GLY A 168 5.43 0.53 23.57
CA GLY A 168 6.61 1.37 23.78
C GLY A 168 6.45 2.38 24.92
N GLU A 169 5.28 2.97 25.14
CA GLU A 169 5.01 3.80 26.31
C GLU A 169 4.98 2.98 27.60
N THR A 170 4.27 1.85 27.59
CA THR A 170 4.16 0.95 28.75
C THR A 170 5.52 0.46 29.21
N ALA A 171 6.39 0.01 28.29
CA ALA A 171 7.75 -0.42 28.61
C ALA A 171 8.61 0.71 29.19
N ARG A 172 8.49 1.96 28.69
CA ARG A 172 9.20 3.12 29.25
C ARG A 172 8.78 3.42 30.68
N ASN A 173 7.47 3.37 30.95
CA ASN A 173 6.92 3.61 32.29
C ASN A 173 7.41 2.55 33.29
N ILE A 174 7.46 1.28 32.88
CA ILE A 174 8.03 0.19 33.70
C ILE A 174 9.52 0.43 33.96
N ALA A 175 10.32 0.72 32.93
CA ALA A 175 11.75 0.98 33.08
C ALA A 175 12.04 2.20 33.98
N ALA A 176 11.25 3.28 33.86
CA ALA A 176 11.34 4.45 34.70
C ALA A 176 11.00 4.15 36.17
N ALA A 177 9.95 3.34 36.41
CA ALA A 177 9.55 2.93 37.75
C ALA A 177 10.61 2.03 38.42
N LEU A 178 11.21 1.10 37.67
CA LEU A 178 12.29 0.23 38.15
C LEU A 178 13.57 1.04 38.47
N ASN A 179 13.92 2.02 37.62
CA ASN A 179 15.06 2.91 37.88
C ASN A 179 14.84 3.84 39.08
N TYR A 180 13.58 4.19 39.42
CA TYR A 180 13.27 5.01 40.58
C TYR A 180 13.49 4.27 41.92
N GLN A 181 13.33 2.94 41.95
CA GLN A 181 13.54 2.15 43.18
C GLN A 181 15.03 1.88 43.53
N GLY A 182 15.97 2.16 42.62
CA GLY A 182 17.41 2.00 42.86
C GLY A 182 18.08 3.15 43.63
N ARG A 183 17.35 4.21 43.99
CA ARG A 183 17.91 5.43 44.61
C ARG A 183 17.26 5.77 45.95
N ARG A 184 17.25 4.82 46.89
CA ARG A 184 17.17 5.11 48.32
C ARG A 184 18.39 4.53 49.02
N ARG A 185 19.39 5.39 49.22
CA ARG A 185 20.37 5.25 50.30
C ARG A 185 19.82 5.97 51.52
#